data_AF-A0A956UBU2-F1
#
_entry.id   AF-A0A956UBU2-F1
#
_cell.length_a   1.000
_cell.length_b   1.000
_cell.length_c   1.000
_cell.angle_alpha   90.00
_cell.angle_beta   90.00
_cell.angle_gamma   90.00
#
_symmetry.space_group_name_H-M   'P 1'
#
loop_
_entity.id
_entity.type
_entity.pdbx_description
1 polymer ?
#
loop_
_entity_poly.entity_id
_entity_poly.type
_entity_poly.pdbx_seq_one_letter_code
_entity_poly.pdbx_strand_id
1 'polypeptide(L)'
;FSAYVEKLEETLLKASNKYTAEDCPDSLGPAVQWMRHSIAQAADGLDELNLFLVNFDYDHLSMAENLFKIAIEHSKVALNLTKV
;
A
#
# COMPACT_ATOMS: atom_id res chain seq x y z
N PHE A 1 -18.86 4.37 -4.88
CA PHE A 1 -17.50 3.93 -5.28
C PHE A 1 -16.47 5.00 -4.92
N SER A 2 -16.63 6.26 -5.34
CA SER A 2 -15.69 7.35 -5.00
C SER A 2 -15.44 7.54 -3.50
N ALA A 3 -16.48 7.56 -2.66
CA ALA A 3 -16.31 7.64 -1.20
C ALA A 3 -15.53 6.46 -0.58
N TYR A 4 -15.52 5.30 -1.26
CA TYR A 4 -14.71 4.15 -0.82
C TYR A 4 -13.23 4.34 -1.18
N VAL A 5 -12.96 4.85 -2.39
CA VAL A 5 -11.61 5.21 -2.86
C VAL A 5 -11.00 6.30 -1.98
N GLU A 6 -11.74 7.37 -1.70
CA GLU A 6 -11.30 8.45 -0.78
C GLU A 6 -10.93 7.92 0.61
N LYS A 7 -11.77 7.01 1.15
CA LYS A 7 -11.49 6.38 2.44
C LYS A 7 -10.23 5.51 2.42
N LEU A 8 -9.95 4.83 1.30
CA LEU A 8 -8.72 4.06 1.14
C LEU A 8 -7.51 4.99 1.10
N GLU A 9 -7.58 6.08 0.32
CA GLU A 9 -6.53 7.10 0.25
C GLU A 9 -6.20 7.66 1.63
N GLU A 10 -7.22 8.08 2.40
CA GLU A 10 -7.03 8.57 3.76
C GLU A 10 -6.36 7.53 4.66
N THR A 11 -6.74 6.26 4.51
CA THR A 11 -6.20 5.17 5.33
C THR A 11 -4.72 4.94 5.01
N LEU A 12 -4.37 4.92 3.73
CA LEU A 12 -3.00 4.76 3.26
C LEU A 12 -2.12 5.95 3.67
N LEU A 13 -2.64 7.18 3.56
CA LEU A 13 -1.94 8.38 3.99
C LEU A 13 -1.66 8.37 5.50
N LYS A 14 -2.67 8.02 6.32
CA LYS A 14 -2.50 7.88 7.77
C LYS A 14 -1.45 6.81 8.12
N ALA A 15 -1.47 5.68 7.42
CA ALA A 15 -0.48 4.62 7.62
C ALA A 15 0.93 5.08 7.23
N SER A 16 1.09 5.70 6.05
CA SER A 16 2.37 6.22 5.55
C SER A 16 2.99 7.22 6.53
N ASN A 17 2.20 8.18 7.00
CA ASN A 17 2.63 9.18 7.97
C ASN A 17 3.09 8.52 9.28
N LYS A 18 2.33 7.55 9.79
CA LYS A 18 2.69 6.83 11.01
C LYS A 18 4.02 6.08 10.86
N TYR A 19 4.17 5.30 9.79
CA TYR A 19 5.38 4.52 9.54
C TYR A 19 6.59 5.38 9.19
N THR A 20 6.42 6.65 8.86
CA THR A 20 7.51 7.60 8.56
C THR A 20 7.92 8.39 9.79
N ALA A 21 6.97 8.79 10.64
CA ALA A 21 7.21 9.68 11.78
C ALA A 21 7.75 8.97 13.03
N GLU A 22 7.49 7.66 13.19
CA GLU A 22 7.92 6.91 14.37
C GLU A 22 9.29 6.27 14.16
N ASP A 23 10.21 6.49 15.11
CA ASP A 23 11.47 5.76 15.17
C ASP A 23 11.19 4.27 15.41
N CYS A 24 11.62 3.45 14.47
CA CYS A 24 11.47 2.01 14.56
C CYS A 24 12.58 1.42 15.44
N PRO A 25 12.27 0.51 16.38
CA PRO A 25 13.29 -0.30 17.04
C PRO A 25 14.16 -1.01 16.00
N ASP A 26 15.48 -1.05 16.21
CA ASP A 26 16.43 -1.63 15.23
C ASP A 26 16.09 -3.07 14.84
N SER A 27 15.56 -3.86 15.79
CA SER A 27 15.12 -5.23 15.56
C SER A 27 13.96 -5.36 14.57
N LEU A 28 13.16 -4.31 14.39
CA LEU A 28 11.99 -4.27 13.50
C LEU A 28 12.24 -3.47 12.22
N GLY A 29 13.43 -2.91 12.02
CA GLY A 29 13.78 -2.10 10.84
C GLY A 29 13.40 -2.77 9.51
N PRO A 30 13.75 -4.05 9.28
CA PRO A 30 13.35 -4.77 8.08
C PRO A 30 11.82 -4.89 7.92
N ALA A 31 11.10 -5.17 9.01
CA ALA A 31 9.64 -5.31 8.98
C ALA A 31 8.95 -3.98 8.62
N VAL A 32 9.43 -2.87 9.19
CA VAL A 32 8.94 -1.52 8.87
C VAL A 32 9.24 -1.15 7.41
N GLN A 33 10.41 -1.50 6.88
CA GLN A 33 10.74 -1.26 5.49
C GLN A 33 9.76 -1.99 4.54
N TRP A 34 9.49 -3.27 4.79
CA TRP A 34 8.50 -4.03 4.00
C TRP A 34 7.10 -3.46 4.12
N MET A 35 6.71 -2.95 5.30
CA MET A 35 5.40 -2.30 5.46
C MET A 35 5.32 -0.98 4.69
N ARG A 36 6.39 -0.17 4.68
CA ARG A 36 6.45 1.04 3.85
C ARG A 36 6.31 0.70 2.36
N HIS A 37 6.98 -0.36 1.89
CA HIS A 37 6.81 -0.84 0.52
C HIS A 37 5.38 -1.34 0.25
N SER A 38 4.76 -2.05 1.19
CA SER A 38 3.36 -2.46 1.09
C SER A 38 2.42 -1.26 0.91
N ILE A 39 2.60 -0.21 1.70
CA ILE A 39 1.78 1.01 1.64
C ILE A 39 1.99 1.72 0.30
N ALA A 40 3.23 1.83 -0.18
CA ALA A 40 3.55 2.46 -1.46
C ALA A 40 2.86 1.74 -2.62
N GLN A 41 2.95 0.41 -2.69
CA GLN A 41 2.29 -0.37 -3.75
C GLN A 41 0.77 -0.25 -3.70
N ALA A 42 0.17 -0.16 -2.51
CA ALA A 42 -1.27 0.07 -2.38
C ALA A 42 -1.68 1.49 -2.83
N ALA A 43 -0.83 2.50 -2.61
CA ALA A 43 -1.07 3.86 -3.09
C ALA A 43 -0.97 3.91 -4.63
N ASP A 44 0.08 3.33 -5.20
CA ASP A 44 0.25 3.24 -6.66
C ASP A 44 -0.96 2.50 -7.30
N GLY A 45 -1.43 1.42 -6.68
CA GLY A 45 -2.61 0.69 -7.15
C GLY A 45 -3.91 1.50 -7.08
N LEU A 46 -4.01 2.44 -6.14
CA LEU A 46 -5.14 3.35 -6.04
C LEU A 46 -5.11 4.41 -7.16
N ASP A 47 -3.92 4.91 -7.49
CA ASP A 47 -3.72 5.85 -8.60
C ASP A 47 -4.08 5.22 -9.94
N GLU A 48 -3.63 3.98 -10.19
CA GLU A 48 -4.01 3.20 -11.38
C GLU A 48 -5.52 2.97 -11.45
N LEU A 49 -6.16 2.64 -10.33
CA LEU A 49 -7.61 2.49 -10.28
C LEU A 49 -8.32 3.82 -10.61
N ASN A 50 -7.81 4.95 -10.13
CA ASN A 50 -8.34 6.27 -10.46
C ASN A 50 -8.20 6.59 -11.95
N LEU A 51 -7.06 6.25 -12.57
CA LEU A 51 -6.86 6.39 -14.02
C LEU A 51 -7.88 5.56 -14.81
N PHE A 52 -8.08 4.29 -14.42
CA PHE A 52 -9.13 3.45 -15.00
C PHE A 52 -10.52 4.10 -14.91
N LEU A 53 -10.88 4.74 -13.80
CA LEU A 53 -12.21 5.36 -13.67
C LEU A 53 -12.40 6.56 -14.60
N VAL A 54 -11.33 7.20 -15.03
CA VAL A 54 -11.38 8.36 -15.92
C VAL A 54 -11.58 7.93 -17.38
N ASN A 55 -10.90 6.87 -17.82
CA ASN A 55 -10.82 6.49 -19.24
C ASN A 55 -11.32 5.08 -19.57
N PHE A 56 -11.68 4.28 -18.57
CA PHE A 56 -12.04 2.86 -18.67
C PHE A 56 -10.99 1.98 -19.35
N ASP A 57 -9.71 2.34 -19.23
CA ASP A 57 -8.60 1.55 -19.74
C ASP A 57 -8.30 0.35 -18.83
N TYR A 58 -8.56 -0.85 -19.34
CA TYR A 58 -8.40 -2.09 -18.60
C TYR A 58 -6.94 -2.43 -18.26
N ASP A 59 -5.97 -1.81 -18.94
CA ASP A 59 -4.56 -1.97 -18.57
C ASP A 59 -4.30 -1.36 -17.18
N HIS A 60 -4.87 -0.19 -16.90
CA HIS A 60 -4.82 0.44 -15.57
C HIS A 60 -5.53 -0.42 -14.52
N LEU A 61 -6.68 -1.04 -14.86
CA LEU A 61 -7.38 -1.94 -13.94
C LEU A 61 -6.53 -3.18 -13.61
N SER A 62 -5.89 -3.79 -14.61
CA SER A 62 -5.01 -4.94 -14.41
C SER A 62 -3.77 -4.58 -13.59
N MET A 63 -3.19 -3.39 -13.85
CA MET A 63 -2.07 -2.88 -13.08
C MET A 63 -2.44 -2.66 -11.61
N ALA A 64 -3.57 -1.99 -11.35
CA ALA A 64 -4.09 -1.79 -10.00
C ALA A 64 -4.23 -3.13 -9.25
N GLU A 65 -4.80 -4.14 -9.89
CA GLU A 65 -4.95 -5.48 -9.30
C GLU A 65 -3.59 -6.10 -8.93
N ASN A 66 -2.60 -5.99 -9.81
CA ASN A 66 -1.26 -6.52 -9.55
C ASN A 66 -0.57 -5.78 -8.39
N LEU A 67 -0.67 -4.45 -8.35
CA LEU A 67 -0.10 -3.64 -7.28
C LEU A 67 -0.73 -3.97 -5.92
N PHE A 68 -2.05 -4.18 -5.85
CA PHE A 68 -2.69 -4.63 -4.62
C PHE A 68 -2.25 -6.03 -4.18
N LYS A 69 -2.01 -6.96 -5.11
CA LYS A 69 -1.45 -8.28 -4.78
C LYS A 69 -0.04 -8.16 -4.18
N ILE A 70 0.82 -7.35 -4.79
CA ILE A 70 2.18 -7.10 -4.30
C ILE A 70 2.14 -6.45 -2.91
N ALA A 71 1.25 -5.46 -2.70
CA ALA A 71 1.05 -4.85 -1.39
C ALA A 71 0.69 -5.90 -0.32
N ILE A 72 -0.25 -6.80 -0.62
CA ILE A 72 -0.63 -7.90 0.28
C ILE A 72 0.57 -8.80 0.58
N GLU A 73 1.36 -9.17 -0.42
CA GLU A 73 2.57 -9.99 -0.22
C GLU A 73 3.59 -9.30 0.68
N HIS A 74 3.88 -8.03 0.43
CA HIS A 74 4.79 -7.22 1.25
C HIS A 74 4.30 -7.13 2.71
N SER A 75 2.99 -6.97 2.92
CA SER A 75 2.40 -6.93 4.27
C SER A 75 2.58 -8.25 5.03
N LYS A 76 2.51 -9.40 4.33
CA LYS A 76 2.73 -10.73 4.93
C LYS A 76 4.19 -10.93 5.28
N VAL A 77 5.11 -10.47 4.43
CA VAL A 77 6.56 -10.52 4.71
C VAL A 77 6.88 -9.69 5.94
N ALA A 78 6.37 -8.44 6.00
CA ALA A 78 6.52 -7.57 7.16
C ALA A 78 6.03 -8.26 8.45
N LEU A 79 4.83 -8.85 8.44
CA LEU A 79 4.26 -9.56 9.59
C LEU A 79 5.08 -10.78 10.02
N ASN A 80 5.72 -11.48 9.10
CA ASN A 80 6.57 -12.62 9.45
C ASN A 80 7.88 -12.16 10.10
N LEU A 81 8.42 -11.02 9.67
CA LEU A 81 9.63 -10.43 10.24
C LEU A 81 9.41 -9.89 11.65
N THR A 82 8.18 -9.53 12.06
CA THR A 82 7.91 -9.11 13.45
C THR A 82 7.91 -10.26 14.45
N LYS A 83 8.00 -11.52 14.00
CA LYS A 83 7.98 -12.71 14.85
C LYS A 83 9.38 -13.25 15.16
N VAL A 84 10.41 -12.63 14.58
CA VAL A 84 11.82 -13.02 14.70
C VAL A 84 12.45 -12.32 15.89
#